data_AF-A0A011QPB5-F1
#
_entry.id   AF-A0A011QPB5-F1
#
_cell.length_a   1.000
_cell.length_b   1.000
_cell.length_c   1.000
_cell.angle_alpha   90.00
_cell.angle_beta   90.00
_cell.angle_gamma   90.00
#
_symmetry.space_group_name_H-M   'P 1'
#
loop_
_entity.id
_entity.type
_entity.pdbx_description
1 polymer ?
#
loop_
_entity_poly.entity_id
_entity_poly.type
_entity_poly.pdbx_seq_one_letter_code
_entity_poly.pdbx_strand_id
1 'polypeptide(L)'
;MEASLAAARVRSAADGATMNEFACQYALLRFRPFAETGEFANVGVVLLAAEAGFFDFRLLKRYGRIMQFFYPFDREIFVNGRELFKEELQRFASDLRRDALDGARREPNLLLASKRLAELVRSHDGMFYFDQQRFALCDDPATKLDALYDHYCERNFVSREF
;
A
#
# COMPACT_ATOMS: atom_id res chain seq x y z
N MET A 1 15.02 -26.20 -33.22
CA MET A 1 15.04 -24.86 -32.59
C MET A 1 13.62 -24.34 -32.68
N GLU A 2 12.66 -24.82 -31.88
CA GLU A 2 12.53 -24.57 -30.43
C GLU A 2 12.85 -23.10 -30.08
N ALA A 3 12.00 -22.28 -29.47
CA ALA A 3 10.70 -22.50 -28.83
C ALA A 3 9.94 -21.17 -28.62
N SER A 4 8.61 -21.29 -28.43
CA SER A 4 7.82 -20.65 -27.36
C SER A 4 7.52 -19.13 -27.37
N LEU A 5 6.26 -18.78 -27.69
CA LEU A 5 5.22 -18.20 -26.81
C LEU A 5 5.46 -16.79 -26.24
N ALA A 6 4.61 -15.84 -26.67
CA ALA A 6 3.73 -15.06 -25.77
C ALA A 6 2.77 -14.18 -26.61
N ALA A 7 1.84 -14.81 -27.32
CA ALA A 7 0.67 -14.13 -27.88
C ALA A 7 -0.57 -14.75 -27.23
N ALA A 8 -0.83 -14.38 -25.97
CA ALA A 8 -2.05 -14.78 -25.28
C ALA A 8 -3.17 -13.77 -25.58
N ARG A 9 -3.84 -13.94 -26.72
CA ARG A 9 -5.19 -13.41 -26.96
C ARG A 9 -6.14 -14.59 -27.10
N VAL A 10 -6.71 -15.00 -25.97
CA VAL A 10 -7.97 -15.76 -25.95
C VAL A 10 -8.77 -15.20 -24.78
N ARG A 11 -9.89 -14.52 -25.08
CA ARG A 11 -11.11 -14.65 -24.28
C ARG A 11 -12.30 -14.67 -25.22
N SER A 12 -12.96 -15.83 -25.22
CA SER A 12 -14.26 -16.10 -25.83
C SER A 12 -15.33 -15.27 -25.12
N ALA A 13 -16.28 -14.76 -25.90
CA ALA A 13 -17.45 -14.07 -25.41
C ALA A 13 -18.47 -15.06 -24.82
N ALA A 14 -18.77 -14.91 -23.52
CA ALA A 14 -20.03 -15.30 -22.89
C ALA A 14 -20.14 -14.55 -21.55
N ASP A 15 -21.26 -13.83 -21.39
CA ASP A 15 -21.84 -13.25 -20.17
C ASP A 15 -21.16 -12.05 -19.46
N GLY A 16 -21.81 -10.88 -19.64
CA GLY A 16 -22.17 -9.92 -18.57
C GLY A 16 -21.06 -9.33 -17.68
N ALA A 17 -20.60 -8.13 -18.05
CA ALA A 17 -19.62 -7.28 -17.38
C ALA A 17 -18.16 -7.77 -17.47
N THR A 18 -17.37 -7.13 -18.33
CA THR A 18 -15.91 -7.24 -18.32
C THR A 18 -15.39 -6.65 -17.01
N MET A 19 -15.15 -7.51 -16.03
CA MET A 19 -14.51 -7.16 -14.77
C MET A 19 -13.05 -6.78 -15.07
N ASN A 20 -12.74 -5.48 -14.99
CA ASN A 20 -11.36 -5.01 -15.13
C ASN A 20 -10.62 -5.31 -13.82
N GLU A 21 -9.95 -6.46 -13.75
CA GLU A 21 -9.01 -6.75 -12.67
C GLU A 21 -7.72 -5.95 -12.91
N PHE A 22 -7.42 -5.02 -12.01
CA PHE A 22 -6.16 -4.29 -12.01
C PHE A 22 -5.09 -5.05 -11.22
N ALA A 23 -3.85 -4.96 -11.69
CA ALA A 23 -2.69 -5.38 -10.91
C ALA A 23 -2.32 -4.27 -9.90
N CYS A 24 -2.31 -4.64 -8.62
CA CYS A 24 -2.18 -3.71 -7.50
C CYS A 24 -0.89 -4.07 -6.72
N GLN A 25 -0.01 -3.09 -6.51
CA GLN A 25 1.18 -3.20 -5.65
C GLN A 25 0.88 -2.53 -4.31
N TYR A 26 1.22 -3.17 -3.20
CA TYR A 26 0.97 -2.60 -1.87
C TYR A 26 2.07 -2.94 -0.88
N ALA A 27 2.18 -2.14 0.18
CA ALA A 27 3.08 -2.39 1.30
C ALA A 27 2.44 -1.90 2.60
N LEU A 28 2.79 -2.54 3.72
CA LEU A 28 2.30 -2.18 5.04
C LEU A 28 3.27 -1.20 5.69
N LEU A 29 2.74 -0.09 6.20
CA LEU A 29 3.50 0.83 7.04
C LEU A 29 3.56 0.26 8.46
N ARG A 30 4.76 0.08 8.97
CA ARG A 30 5.03 -0.43 10.31
C ARG A 30 5.60 0.65 11.22
N PHE A 31 5.20 0.59 12.47
CA PHE A 31 5.79 1.36 13.55
C PHE A 31 6.60 0.44 14.47
N ARG A 32 7.89 0.74 14.64
CA ARG A 32 8.86 0.04 15.49
C ARG A 32 9.65 1.07 16.31
N PRO A 33 9.22 1.38 17.54
CA PRO A 33 9.90 2.35 18.39
C PRO A 33 11.22 1.81 18.97
N PHE A 34 11.34 0.50 19.13
CA PHE A 34 12.53 -0.18 19.66
C PHE A 34 13.08 -1.13 18.60
N ALA A 35 14.20 -0.78 17.98
CA ALA A 35 14.76 -1.55 16.88
C ALA A 35 15.33 -2.90 17.35
N GLU A 36 15.82 -2.92 18.58
CA GLU A 36 16.51 -4.03 19.24
C GLU A 36 15.58 -5.21 19.54
N THR A 37 14.31 -4.95 19.85
CA THR A 37 13.34 -6.01 20.16
C THR A 37 12.74 -6.62 18.89
N GLY A 38 12.82 -5.91 17.76
CA GLY A 38 12.16 -6.30 16.52
C GLY A 38 10.63 -6.24 16.58
N GLU A 39 10.05 -5.72 17.67
CA GLU A 39 8.60 -5.62 17.84
C GLU A 39 8.03 -4.48 16.98
N PHE A 40 6.93 -4.74 16.29
CA PHE A 40 6.32 -3.76 15.42
C PHE A 40 4.78 -3.88 15.42
N ALA A 41 4.13 -2.79 15.02
CA ALA A 41 2.71 -2.79 14.70
C ALA A 41 2.47 -2.26 13.30
N ASN A 42 1.52 -2.85 12.57
CA ASN A 42 1.02 -2.25 11.34
C ASN A 42 0.19 -1.02 11.69
N VAL A 43 0.56 0.12 11.10
CA VAL A 43 -0.06 1.42 11.35
C VAL A 43 -0.53 2.10 10.06
N GLY A 44 -0.42 1.41 8.93
CA GLY A 44 -0.96 1.89 7.66
C GLY A 44 -0.70 0.95 6.50
N VAL A 45 -1.16 1.36 5.34
CA VAL A 45 -0.98 0.67 4.06
C VAL A 45 -0.94 1.69 2.93
N VAL A 46 -0.10 1.43 1.93
CA VAL A 46 -0.09 2.14 0.64
C VAL A 46 -0.51 1.17 -0.46
N LEU A 47 -1.21 1.65 -1.50
CA LEU A 47 -1.57 0.85 -2.66
C LEU A 47 -1.41 1.67 -3.95
N LEU A 48 -0.80 1.05 -4.96
CA LEU A 48 -0.67 1.52 -6.32
C LEU A 48 -1.39 0.56 -7.26
N ALA A 49 -2.35 1.05 -8.04
CA ALA A 49 -2.88 0.38 -9.22
C ALA A 49 -2.65 1.30 -10.42
N ALA A 50 -1.48 1.16 -11.05
CA ALA A 50 -0.99 2.12 -12.04
C ALA A 50 -1.86 2.16 -13.31
N GLU A 51 -2.38 1.01 -13.75
CA GLU A 51 -3.32 0.90 -14.87
C GLU A 51 -4.65 1.61 -14.60
N ALA A 52 -5.07 1.66 -13.33
CA ALA A 52 -6.24 2.41 -12.89
C ALA A 52 -5.95 3.89 -12.60
N GLY A 53 -4.70 4.35 -12.77
CA GLY A 53 -4.28 5.70 -12.39
C GLY A 53 -4.40 5.98 -10.89
N PHE A 54 -4.35 4.93 -10.05
CA PHE A 54 -4.67 5.03 -8.62
C PHE A 54 -3.42 4.86 -7.75
N PHE A 55 -3.19 5.81 -6.85
CA PHE A 55 -2.34 5.65 -5.68
C PHE A 55 -2.99 6.33 -4.49
N ASP A 56 -3.08 5.62 -3.37
CA ASP A 56 -3.56 6.18 -2.11
C ASP A 56 -3.05 5.37 -0.92
N PHE A 57 -3.29 5.86 0.28
CA PHE A 57 -2.83 5.28 1.53
C PHE A 57 -3.86 5.39 2.65
N ARG A 58 -3.70 4.56 3.68
CA ARG A 58 -4.45 4.62 4.94
C ARG A 58 -3.47 4.58 6.09
N LEU A 59 -3.71 5.43 7.08
CA LEU A 59 -2.95 5.48 8.33
C LEU A 59 -3.87 5.18 9.52
N LEU A 60 -3.32 4.57 10.55
CA LEU A 60 -4.04 4.23 11.77
C LEU A 60 -4.53 5.50 12.46
N LYS A 61 -5.86 5.62 12.59
CA LYS A 61 -6.49 6.76 13.24
C LYS A 61 -6.50 6.61 14.77
N ARG A 62 -6.80 5.41 15.26
CA ARG A 62 -6.89 5.07 16.69
C ARG A 62 -5.68 4.28 17.15
N TYR A 63 -4.82 4.89 17.96
CA TYR A 63 -3.52 4.32 18.34
C TYR A 63 -3.42 3.91 19.82
N GLY A 64 -4.52 3.93 20.60
CA GLY A 64 -4.50 3.58 22.03
C GLY A 64 -3.88 2.19 22.32
N ARG A 65 -4.21 1.19 21.50
CA ARG A 65 -3.63 -0.16 21.58
C ARG A 65 -2.12 -0.17 21.31
N ILE A 66 -1.68 0.64 20.35
CA ILE A 66 -0.26 0.75 19.98
C ILE A 66 0.54 1.37 21.13
N MET A 67 -0.02 2.43 21.75
CA MET A 67 0.63 3.09 22.88
C MET A 67 0.73 2.17 24.10
N GLN A 68 -0.26 1.31 24.34
CA GLN A 68 -0.20 0.31 25.41
C GLN A 68 0.84 -0.78 25.13
N PHE A 69 0.93 -1.25 23.88
CA PHE A 69 1.85 -2.32 23.50
C PHE A 69 3.32 -1.93 23.66
N PHE A 70 3.67 -0.67 23.34
CA PHE A 70 5.05 -0.19 23.40
C PHE A 70 5.40 0.57 24.68
N TYR A 71 4.64 0.40 25.77
CA TYR A 71 4.96 1.09 27.03
C TYR A 71 6.31 0.62 27.60
N PRO A 72 7.19 1.53 28.08
CA PRO A 72 7.03 2.99 28.11
C PRO A 72 7.52 3.64 26.80
N PHE A 73 6.59 4.22 26.03
CA PHE A 73 6.91 5.01 24.84
C PHE A 73 6.13 6.33 24.84
N ASP A 74 6.77 7.39 24.40
CA ASP A 74 6.17 8.72 24.34
C ASP A 74 5.19 8.83 23.18
N ARG A 75 3.92 9.02 23.52
CA ARG A 75 2.83 9.19 22.56
C ARG A 75 3.06 10.34 21.58
N GLU A 76 3.68 11.44 22.02
CA GLU A 76 3.90 12.60 21.15
C GLU A 76 4.85 12.28 20.00
N ILE A 77 5.85 11.42 20.24
CA ILE A 77 6.76 10.96 19.19
C ILE A 77 6.00 10.22 18.09
N PHE A 78 5.07 9.33 18.46
CA PHE A 78 4.24 8.63 17.48
C PHE A 78 3.36 9.59 16.68
N VAL A 79 2.66 10.49 17.36
CA VAL A 79 1.71 11.42 16.71
C VAL A 79 2.45 12.34 15.74
N ASN A 80 3.56 12.95 16.18
CA ASN A 80 4.34 13.86 15.35
C ASN A 80 4.98 13.12 14.17
N GLY A 81 5.58 11.95 14.41
CA GLY A 81 6.16 11.13 13.36
C GLY A 81 5.12 10.69 12.32
N ARG A 82 3.91 10.32 12.76
CA ARG A 82 2.81 9.94 11.85
C ARG A 82 2.36 11.11 10.97
N GLU A 83 2.23 12.32 11.53
CA GLU A 83 1.83 13.48 10.72
C GLU A 83 2.92 13.88 9.72
N LEU A 84 4.20 13.86 10.11
CA LEU A 84 5.31 14.07 9.17
C LEU A 84 5.29 13.04 8.03
N PHE A 85 5.15 11.75 8.37
CA PHE A 85 5.10 10.68 7.37
C PHE A 85 3.90 10.82 6.44
N LYS A 86 2.75 11.28 6.97
CA LYS A 86 1.56 11.56 6.18
C LYS A 86 1.82 12.68 5.17
N GLU A 87 2.47 13.75 5.56
CA GLU A 87 2.86 14.83 4.63
C GLU A 87 3.79 14.33 3.53
N GLU A 88 4.75 13.46 3.86
CA GLU A 88 5.64 12.84 2.88
C GLU A 88 4.86 11.98 1.88
N LEU A 89 3.91 11.16 2.35
CA LEU A 89 3.04 10.35 1.48
C LEU A 89 2.14 11.21 0.59
N GLN A 90 1.64 12.34 1.09
CA GLN A 90 0.86 13.28 0.29
C GLN A 90 1.69 13.94 -0.81
N ARG A 91 2.94 14.33 -0.51
CA ARG A 91 3.88 14.85 -1.50
C ARG A 91 4.21 13.79 -2.55
N PHE A 92 4.54 12.57 -2.10
CA PHE A 92 4.78 11.43 -2.98
C PHE A 92 3.59 11.15 -3.90
N ALA A 93 2.36 11.14 -3.37
CA ALA A 93 1.15 10.93 -4.16
C ALA A 93 0.99 11.99 -5.26
N SER A 94 1.23 13.26 -4.91
CA SER A 94 1.16 14.37 -5.86
C SER A 94 2.21 14.24 -6.98
N ASP A 95 3.45 13.90 -6.62
CA ASP A 95 4.54 13.72 -7.57
C ASP A 95 4.31 12.51 -8.47
N LEU A 96 3.93 11.38 -7.89
CA LEU A 96 3.61 10.15 -8.62
C LEU A 96 2.47 10.37 -9.61
N ARG A 97 1.42 11.10 -9.18
CA ARG A 97 0.29 11.43 -10.03
C ARG A 97 0.72 12.23 -11.25
N ARG A 98 1.45 13.33 -11.02
CA ARG A 98 1.97 14.21 -12.08
C ARG A 98 2.90 13.48 -13.05
N ASP A 99 3.80 12.64 -12.53
CA ASP A 99 4.92 12.11 -13.31
C ASP A 99 4.61 10.77 -13.98
N ALA A 100 3.67 9.97 -13.43
CA ALA A 100 3.46 8.60 -13.86
C ALA A 100 1.99 8.15 -14.01
N LEU A 101 1.02 8.78 -13.32
CA LEU A 101 -0.38 8.30 -13.29
C LEU A 101 -1.39 9.20 -14.03
N ASP A 102 -1.05 10.45 -14.36
CA ASP A 102 -1.96 11.37 -15.02
C ASP A 102 -2.30 10.94 -16.46
N GLY A 103 -3.26 10.00 -16.54
CA GLY A 103 -3.94 9.51 -17.73
C GLY A 103 -4.63 10.60 -18.57
N ALA A 104 -4.91 11.75 -17.95
CA ALA A 104 -5.64 12.86 -18.56
C ALA A 104 -4.85 13.58 -19.66
N ARG A 105 -3.52 13.36 -19.75
CA ARG A 105 -2.67 13.98 -20.79
C ARG A 105 -1.87 12.96 -21.61
N ARG A 106 -1.71 11.71 -21.14
CA ARG A 106 -0.95 10.60 -21.76
C ARG A 106 -1.28 9.26 -21.09
N GLU A 107 -0.99 8.15 -21.77
CA GLU A 107 -0.99 6.80 -21.16
C GLU A 107 -0.13 6.74 -19.88
N PRO A 108 -0.57 6.06 -18.80
CA PRO A 108 0.22 5.90 -17.57
C PRO A 108 1.58 5.25 -17.81
N ASN A 109 2.62 5.75 -17.15
CA ASN A 109 3.94 5.14 -17.19
C ASN A 109 4.07 4.08 -16.09
N LEU A 110 3.60 2.86 -16.39
CA LEU A 110 3.55 1.74 -15.43
C LEU A 110 4.91 1.39 -14.81
N LEU A 111 5.98 1.47 -15.62
CA LEU A 111 7.33 1.18 -15.16
C LEU A 111 7.83 2.24 -14.18
N LEU A 112 7.63 3.52 -14.49
CA LEU A 112 8.00 4.61 -13.60
C LEU A 112 7.20 4.55 -12.29
N ALA A 113 5.89 4.33 -12.37
CA ALA A 113 5.05 4.21 -11.20
C ALA A 113 5.51 3.08 -10.26
N SER A 114 5.78 1.90 -10.84
CA SER A 114 6.29 0.74 -10.08
C SER A 114 7.65 1.01 -9.45
N LYS A 115 8.56 1.68 -10.17
CA LYS A 115 9.88 2.06 -9.63
C LYS A 115 9.77 3.05 -8.48
N ARG A 116 8.91 4.06 -8.60
CA ARG A 116 8.68 5.05 -7.54
C ARG A 116 8.11 4.41 -6.27
N LEU A 117 7.16 3.47 -6.41
CA LEU A 117 6.67 2.72 -5.25
C LEU A 117 7.78 1.88 -4.62
N ALA A 118 8.57 1.17 -5.43
CA ALA A 118 9.68 0.38 -4.92
C ALA A 118 10.74 1.22 -4.21
N GLU A 119 10.99 2.46 -4.67
CA GLU A 119 11.86 3.44 -4.00
C GLU A 119 11.28 3.88 -2.66
N LEU A 120 9.99 4.22 -2.60
CA LEU A 120 9.28 4.57 -1.36
C LEU A 120 9.36 3.42 -0.33
N VAL A 121 9.10 2.20 -0.77
CA VAL A 121 9.09 1.00 0.10
C VAL A 121 10.49 0.62 0.60
N ARG A 122 11.52 0.84 -0.21
CA ARG A 122 12.91 0.53 0.16
C ARG A 122 13.45 1.43 1.27
N SER A 123 12.93 2.63 1.43
CA SER A 123 13.40 3.57 2.45
C SER A 123 13.24 2.97 3.85
N HIS A 124 14.36 2.57 4.42
CA HIS A 124 14.49 2.12 5.80
C HIS A 124 15.40 3.10 6.52
N ASP A 125 15.09 3.42 7.78
CA ASP A 125 15.98 3.99 8.83
C ASP A 125 15.18 4.79 9.89
N GLY A 126 13.83 4.83 9.80
CA GLY A 126 12.96 5.44 10.80
C GLY A 126 12.21 4.44 11.70
N MET A 127 11.57 4.98 12.73
CA MET A 127 10.54 4.25 13.51
C MET A 127 9.33 3.87 12.65
N PHE A 128 9.08 4.63 11.58
CA PHE A 128 8.11 4.33 10.54
C PHE A 128 8.86 3.79 9.32
N TYR A 129 8.45 2.63 8.83
CA TYR A 129 9.06 2.01 7.65
C TYR A 129 8.06 1.09 6.95
N PHE A 130 8.23 0.90 5.65
CA PHE A 130 7.44 -0.09 4.91
C PHE A 130 8.01 -1.49 5.07
N ASP A 131 7.13 -2.49 5.08
CA ASP A 131 7.54 -3.87 4.93
C ASP A 131 7.83 -4.22 3.46
N GLN A 132 7.86 -5.51 3.13
CA GLN A 132 8.06 -5.93 1.75
C GLN A 132 6.89 -5.51 0.85
N GLN A 133 7.22 -5.08 -0.37
CA GLN A 133 6.24 -4.87 -1.43
C GLN A 133 5.57 -6.20 -1.80
N ARG A 134 4.25 -6.16 -1.97
CA ARG A 134 3.39 -7.30 -2.33
C ARG A 134 2.51 -6.95 -3.53
N PHE A 135 1.93 -7.99 -4.12
CA PHE A 135 1.02 -7.87 -5.26
C PHE A 135 -0.36 -8.44 -4.91
N ALA A 136 -1.40 -7.85 -5.49
CA ALA A 136 -2.76 -8.35 -5.44
C ALA A 136 -3.48 -7.99 -6.74
N LEU A 137 -4.56 -8.71 -7.03
CA LEU A 137 -5.55 -8.30 -8.02
C LEU A 137 -6.71 -7.59 -7.33
N CYS A 138 -7.26 -6.58 -8.00
CA CYS A 138 -8.38 -5.82 -7.48
C CYS A 138 -9.27 -5.24 -8.60
N ASP A 139 -10.60 -5.35 -8.45
CA ASP A 139 -11.55 -4.72 -9.37
C ASP A 139 -11.66 -3.21 -9.10
N ASP A 140 -11.68 -2.83 -7.82
CA ASP A 140 -11.66 -1.45 -7.36
C ASP A 140 -10.49 -1.21 -6.39
N PRO A 141 -9.48 -0.41 -6.78
CA PRO A 141 -8.30 -0.15 -5.95
C PRO A 141 -8.61 0.53 -4.61
N ALA A 142 -9.62 1.40 -4.55
CA ALA A 142 -9.99 2.11 -3.32
C ALA A 142 -10.58 1.14 -2.29
N THR A 143 -11.52 0.29 -2.71
CA THR A 143 -12.11 -0.76 -1.89
C THR A 143 -11.05 -1.77 -1.45
N LYS A 144 -10.11 -2.12 -2.34
CA LYS A 144 -8.99 -3.02 -1.97
C LYS A 144 -8.11 -2.42 -0.89
N LEU A 145 -7.78 -1.13 -1.01
CA LEU A 145 -6.98 -0.42 -0.02
C LEU A 145 -7.66 -0.42 1.35
N ASP A 146 -8.96 -0.14 1.40
CA ASP A 146 -9.73 -0.17 2.65
C ASP A 146 -9.77 -1.59 3.25
N ALA A 147 -9.99 -2.62 2.43
CA ALA A 147 -9.97 -4.01 2.89
C ALA A 147 -8.60 -4.44 3.45
N LEU A 148 -7.50 -4.01 2.83
CA LEU A 148 -6.14 -4.27 3.34
C LEU A 148 -5.90 -3.54 4.67
N TYR A 149 -6.34 -2.28 4.78
CA TYR A 149 -6.23 -1.53 6.01
C TYR A 149 -6.98 -2.20 7.17
N ASP A 150 -8.23 -2.58 6.94
CA ASP A 150 -9.08 -3.24 7.93
C ASP A 150 -8.49 -4.58 8.39
N HIS A 151 -7.97 -5.37 7.45
CA HIS A 151 -7.37 -6.65 7.76
C HIS A 151 -6.07 -6.51 8.57
N TYR A 152 -5.14 -5.66 8.10
CA TYR A 152 -3.79 -5.61 8.65
C TYR A 152 -3.60 -4.61 9.80
N CYS A 153 -4.38 -3.54 9.87
CA CYS A 153 -4.25 -2.48 10.88
C CYS A 153 -5.35 -2.54 11.95
N GLU A 154 -6.62 -2.71 11.56
CA GLU A 154 -7.72 -2.80 12.54
C GLU A 154 -7.84 -4.20 13.17
N ARG A 155 -7.25 -5.22 12.53
CA ARG A 155 -7.35 -6.65 12.89
C ARG A 155 -8.78 -7.18 12.83
N ASN A 156 -9.54 -6.81 11.79
CA ASN A 156 -10.90 -7.30 11.57
C ASN A 156 -11.01 -8.81 11.26
N PHE A 157 -9.93 -9.59 11.42
CA PHE A 157 -9.94 -11.05 11.32
C PHE A 157 -10.32 -11.76 12.63
N VAL A 158 -10.49 -11.05 13.75
CA VAL A 158 -10.96 -11.65 15.01
C VAL A 158 -12.47 -11.90 14.91
N SER A 159 -12.87 -12.83 14.04
CA SER A 159 -14.06 -13.64 14.31
C SER A 159 -13.77 -14.44 15.58
N ARG A 160 -14.61 -14.26 16.60
CA ARG A 160 -14.57 -15.04 17.82
C ARG A 160 -14.83 -16.51 17.49
N GLU A 161 -13.79 -17.26 17.17
CA GLU A 161 -13.80 -18.73 17.25
C GLU A 161 -12.46 -19.20 17.82
N PHE A 162 -12.41 -19.21 19.16
CA PHE A 162 -11.62 -20.15 19.96
C PHE A 162 -12.42 -20.40 21.25
#